data_AF-A0A7L3UEE5-F1
#
_entry.id   AF-A0A7L3UEE5-F1
#
_cell.length_a   1.000
_cell.length_b   1.000
_cell.length_c   1.000
_cell.angle_alpha   90.00
_cell.angle_beta   90.00
_cell.angle_gamma   90.00
#
_symmetry.space_group_name_H-M   'P 1'
#
loop_
_entity.id
_entity.type
_entity.pdbx_description
1 polymer ?
#
loop_
_entity_poly.entity_id
_entity_poly.type
_entity_poly.pdbx_seq_one_letter_code
_entity_poly.pdbx_strand_id
1 'polypeptide(L)'
;VPVNSFQCEPVANQSCLILKWECPFGNSSEFKIFICKDECKEQRTPSSCMKEESEQTFRIESLEYFSTYNVTIVTLSNSSASLPVQKMCNTSITDPPDPPEAPLVKAISHSSLSVEFSNFNSTNGPLKAYAVMITTEERDCTSLKSKLNNTYKDFKKKMTFTYVTYVIDPEQAKSPSFHSQNGTNIINVGKGNTMYGYENGPLIPLHSYRASVAGFTNITFTTAKIIVGEDSYVSFSPCSEAVLLPQDPGVITGAVIGCLLAILAVVTIGGFIFWRRRRKDKRNTEVSFSPIKSKMIKVENFESYFKKQQADSNCGFAEEYEELRSAGVHQPKFSAELPDNRGKNRYNNVLPYDISRVKLSEQSFATDDYINANYIPGYDSKKAFIATQGPLPNTIEDFWRMIWERNIYSIVMLTKCVEQARTKCEQYWPDKQSKTYGDIIVTMVSEIVLPEWTIRDFTVEKSNTPESHTVRQFHFTSWPDHGVPETTDLLINFRHLVHEYSSQNPIDSPTLVHCSAGVGRTGTFIAIDRLIQQIEMENTVDVYGVVYDLRMHRPLMVQTEDQYVFLNQCVMDIIRSQKDKKTDLIYQNTTAMAIYENVTPGPGFGKANGYHT
;
A
#
# COMPACT_ATOMS: atom_id res chain seq x y z
N VAL A 1 18.48 -21.95 -81.79
CA VAL A 1 19.09 -20.73 -81.18
C VAL A 1 18.69 -20.70 -79.70
N PRO A 2 19.50 -20.15 -78.76
CA PRO A 2 19.04 -19.95 -77.39
C PRO A 2 17.84 -18.99 -77.33
N VAL A 3 17.05 -19.07 -76.26
CA VAL A 3 16.08 -18.00 -75.94
C VAL A 3 16.82 -16.66 -75.82
N ASN A 4 16.20 -15.53 -76.17
CA ASN A 4 16.91 -14.24 -76.08
C ASN A 4 16.95 -13.75 -74.63
N SER A 5 15.81 -13.80 -73.95
CA SER A 5 15.66 -13.59 -72.51
C SER A 5 14.38 -14.25 -72.02
N PHE A 6 14.20 -14.34 -70.71
CA PHE A 6 12.93 -14.76 -70.13
C PHE A 6 12.57 -13.92 -68.90
N GLN A 7 11.27 -13.83 -68.64
CA GLN A 7 10.69 -13.28 -67.43
C GLN A 7 10.40 -14.41 -66.45
N CYS A 8 10.58 -14.14 -65.17
CA CYS A 8 10.17 -15.03 -64.11
C CYS A 8 9.37 -14.24 -63.09
N GLU A 9 8.09 -14.59 -62.99
CA GLU A 9 7.10 -13.89 -62.18
C GLU A 9 6.66 -14.83 -61.05
N PRO A 10 6.87 -14.45 -59.77
CA PRO A 10 6.29 -15.19 -58.66
C PRO A 10 4.77 -15.05 -58.66
N VAL A 11 4.08 -16.16 -58.39
CA VAL A 11 2.63 -16.13 -58.20
C VAL A 11 2.33 -15.82 -56.74
N ALA A 12 1.56 -14.76 -56.49
CA ALA A 12 1.22 -14.30 -55.14
C ALA A 12 0.67 -15.45 -54.27
N ASN A 13 1.23 -15.61 -53.07
CA ASN A 13 0.85 -16.64 -52.09
C ASN A 13 0.97 -18.10 -52.56
N GLN A 14 1.72 -18.37 -53.62
CA GLN A 14 1.91 -19.74 -54.13
C GLN A 14 3.40 -20.08 -54.22
N SER A 15 3.71 -21.35 -53.97
CA SER A 15 5.04 -21.94 -54.10
C SER A 15 5.43 -22.17 -55.57
N CYS A 16 5.10 -21.21 -56.44
CA CYS A 16 5.22 -21.34 -57.89
C CYS A 16 5.93 -20.15 -58.54
N LEU A 17 6.64 -20.42 -59.63
CA LEU A 17 7.19 -19.41 -60.55
C LEU A 17 6.59 -19.60 -61.94
N ILE A 18 6.13 -18.52 -62.56
CA ILE A 18 5.73 -18.51 -63.98
C ILE A 18 6.90 -17.96 -64.79
N LEU A 19 7.41 -18.79 -65.70
CA LEU A 19 8.42 -18.41 -66.67
C LEU A 19 7.74 -18.04 -67.99
N LYS A 20 8.09 -16.89 -68.56
CA LYS A 20 7.62 -16.44 -69.87
C LYS A 20 8.79 -16.10 -70.78
N TRP A 21 8.79 -16.61 -72.00
CA TRP A 21 9.80 -16.28 -73.00
C TRP A 21 9.23 -16.34 -74.40
N GLU A 22 9.81 -15.55 -75.31
CA GLU A 22 9.49 -15.62 -76.73
C GLU A 22 10.20 -16.82 -77.37
N CYS A 23 9.50 -17.51 -78.27
CA CYS A 23 10.07 -18.61 -79.04
C CYS A 23 11.32 -18.14 -79.83
N PRO A 24 12.49 -18.79 -79.66
CA PRO A 24 13.70 -18.41 -80.36
C PRO A 24 13.62 -18.77 -81.85
N PHE A 25 14.38 -18.06 -82.69
CA PHE A 25 14.46 -18.34 -84.12
C PHE A 25 14.85 -19.80 -84.43
N GLY A 26 14.13 -20.43 -85.36
CA GLY A 26 14.31 -21.82 -85.80
C GLY A 26 13.30 -22.81 -85.18
N ASN A 27 13.39 -24.09 -85.56
CA ASN A 27 12.47 -25.13 -85.09
C ASN A 27 12.98 -25.73 -83.77
N SER A 28 12.39 -25.37 -82.62
CA SER A 28 12.72 -25.97 -81.32
C SER A 28 11.75 -27.11 -81.00
N SER A 29 12.29 -28.27 -80.64
CA SER A 29 11.51 -29.46 -80.31
C SER A 29 11.16 -29.56 -78.82
N GLU A 30 12.01 -29.02 -77.94
CA GLU A 30 11.88 -29.16 -76.48
C GLU A 30 12.68 -28.05 -75.75
N PHE A 31 12.31 -27.72 -74.51
CA PHE A 31 13.13 -26.91 -73.62
C PHE A 31 13.48 -27.67 -72.34
N LYS A 32 14.76 -27.56 -71.92
CA LYS A 32 15.25 -28.04 -70.63
C LYS A 32 15.35 -26.87 -69.67
N ILE A 33 14.75 -27.03 -68.49
CA ILE A 33 14.70 -26.00 -67.45
C ILE A 33 15.40 -26.57 -66.22
N PHE A 34 16.49 -25.92 -65.79
CA PHE A 34 17.20 -26.25 -64.57
C PHE A 34 16.86 -25.22 -63.50
N ILE A 35 16.50 -25.70 -62.31
CA ILE A 35 16.12 -24.87 -61.16
C ILE A 35 17.06 -25.22 -60.02
N CYS A 36 17.95 -24.28 -59.66
CA CYS A 36 19.00 -24.50 -58.68
C CYS A 36 18.88 -23.52 -57.52
N LYS A 37 18.87 -24.04 -56.28
CA LYS A 37 19.11 -23.28 -55.05
C LYS A 37 20.34 -23.86 -54.34
N ASP A 38 20.17 -25.04 -53.76
CA ASP A 38 21.25 -25.87 -53.20
C ASP A 38 21.49 -27.14 -54.05
N GLU A 39 20.40 -27.75 -54.53
CA GLU A 39 20.39 -28.83 -55.51
C GLU A 39 19.69 -28.38 -56.80
N CYS A 40 20.14 -28.89 -57.95
CA CYS A 40 19.57 -28.58 -59.25
C CYS A 40 18.54 -29.63 -59.68
N LYS A 41 17.29 -29.21 -59.90
CA LYS A 41 16.24 -30.06 -60.48
C LYS A 41 16.08 -29.76 -61.97
N GLU A 42 16.11 -30.79 -62.81
CA GLU A 42 15.81 -30.70 -64.25
C GLU A 42 14.32 -30.96 -64.49
N GLN A 43 13.68 -30.08 -65.25
CA GLN A 43 12.34 -30.28 -65.81
C GLN A 43 12.37 -30.11 -67.32
N ARG A 44 11.48 -30.80 -68.01
CA ARG A 44 11.37 -30.83 -69.47
C ARG A 44 9.99 -30.40 -69.90
N THR A 45 9.93 -29.55 -70.92
CA THR A 45 8.67 -29.13 -71.53
C THR A 45 8.55 -29.65 -72.96
N PRO A 46 7.49 -30.41 -73.29
CA PRO A 46 7.29 -30.97 -74.63
C PRO A 46 6.80 -29.93 -75.67
N SER A 47 6.86 -28.63 -75.37
CA SER A 47 6.30 -27.60 -76.24
C SER A 47 7.22 -27.30 -77.44
N SER A 48 6.77 -27.69 -78.65
CA SER A 48 7.40 -27.30 -79.91
C SER A 48 6.98 -25.89 -80.31
N CYS A 49 7.94 -24.98 -80.51
CA CYS A 49 7.67 -23.65 -81.06
C CYS A 49 7.66 -23.73 -82.60
N MET A 50 6.50 -23.56 -83.22
CA MET A 50 6.34 -23.57 -84.68
C MET A 50 6.04 -22.21 -85.31
N LYS A 51 5.74 -21.19 -84.50
CA LYS A 51 5.50 -19.81 -84.96
C LYS A 51 6.47 -18.85 -84.28
N GLU A 52 7.23 -18.12 -85.09
CA GLU A 52 8.09 -17.02 -84.65
C GLU A 52 7.25 -15.97 -83.89
N GLU A 53 7.83 -15.38 -82.84
CA GLU A 53 7.19 -14.37 -81.94
C GLU A 53 6.00 -14.86 -81.09
N SER A 54 5.76 -16.17 -80.98
CA SER A 54 4.81 -16.69 -79.99
C SER A 54 5.43 -16.79 -78.59
N GLU A 55 4.69 -16.36 -77.56
CA GLU A 55 5.11 -16.42 -76.15
C GLU A 55 4.84 -17.82 -75.57
N GLN A 56 5.85 -18.40 -74.91
CA GLN A 56 5.73 -19.62 -74.12
C GLN A 56 5.60 -19.27 -72.65
N THR A 57 4.73 -20.00 -71.95
CA THR A 57 4.54 -19.89 -70.50
C THR A 57 4.74 -21.26 -69.85
N PHE A 58 5.57 -21.32 -68.80
CA PHE A 58 5.77 -22.54 -68.02
C PHE A 58 5.65 -22.27 -66.52
N ARG A 59 4.96 -23.16 -65.80
CA ARG A 59 4.76 -23.04 -64.35
C ARG A 59 5.61 -24.06 -63.61
N ILE A 60 6.49 -23.57 -62.75
CA ILE A 60 7.25 -24.37 -61.80
C ILE A 60 6.47 -24.41 -60.48
N GLU A 61 6.32 -25.58 -59.87
CA GLU A 61 5.60 -25.77 -58.61
C GLU A 61 6.51 -26.32 -57.49
N SER A 62 6.01 -26.30 -56.25
CA SER A 62 6.68 -26.86 -55.07
C SER A 62 8.04 -26.23 -54.72
N LEU A 63 8.17 -24.91 -54.92
CA LEU A 63 9.34 -24.15 -54.51
C LEU A 63 9.21 -23.60 -53.09
N GLU A 64 10.33 -23.44 -52.39
CA GLU A 64 10.35 -22.73 -51.12
C GLU A 64 9.99 -21.24 -51.30
N TYR A 65 9.22 -20.70 -50.36
CA TYR A 65 8.86 -19.29 -50.31
C TYR A 65 10.08 -18.41 -49.95
N PHE A 66 9.99 -17.12 -50.27
CA PHE A 66 11.00 -16.09 -49.99
C PHE A 66 12.43 -16.53 -50.31
N SER A 67 12.60 -17.21 -51.43
CA SER A 67 13.86 -17.83 -51.84
C SER A 67 14.25 -17.37 -53.23
N THR A 68 15.55 -17.30 -53.47
CA THR A 68 16.10 -16.98 -54.80
C THR A 68 16.62 -18.26 -55.45
N TYR A 69 16.12 -18.55 -56.65
CA TYR A 69 16.57 -19.68 -57.47
C TYR A 69 17.31 -19.16 -58.70
N ASN A 70 18.39 -19.84 -59.07
CA ASN A 70 19.00 -19.67 -60.39
C ASN A 70 18.27 -20.57 -61.38
N VAL A 71 17.54 -19.96 -62.32
CA VAL A 71 16.78 -20.67 -63.34
C VAL A 71 17.52 -20.60 -64.67
N THR A 72 17.72 -21.74 -65.31
CA THR A 72 18.41 -21.83 -66.61
C THR A 72 17.52 -22.51 -67.65
N ILE A 73 17.38 -21.89 -68.82
CA ILE A 73 16.64 -22.45 -69.97
C ILE A 73 17.63 -22.81 -71.07
N VAL A 74 17.53 -24.04 -71.58
CA VAL A 74 18.29 -24.54 -72.72
C VAL A 74 17.31 -25.02 -73.79
N THR A 75 17.42 -24.46 -74.99
CA THR A 75 16.62 -24.87 -76.15
C THR A 75 17.21 -26.11 -76.79
N LEU A 76 16.37 -27.11 -77.10
CA LEU A 76 16.77 -28.31 -77.83
C LEU A 76 16.15 -28.34 -79.22
N SER A 77 16.93 -28.77 -80.21
CA SER A 77 16.49 -29.02 -81.58
C SER A 77 17.28 -30.18 -82.17
N ASN A 78 16.60 -31.22 -82.67
CA ASN A 78 17.21 -32.39 -83.32
C ASN A 78 18.49 -32.89 -82.63
N SER A 79 18.41 -33.10 -81.30
CA SER A 79 19.51 -33.61 -80.43
C SER A 79 20.65 -32.62 -80.11
N SER A 80 20.60 -31.39 -80.59
CA SER A 80 21.58 -30.33 -80.26
C SER A 80 21.00 -29.35 -79.23
N ALA A 81 21.85 -28.90 -78.30
CA ALA A 81 21.50 -27.93 -77.25
C ALA A 81 22.06 -26.54 -77.56
N SER A 82 21.27 -25.50 -77.27
CA SER A 82 21.75 -24.12 -77.32
C SER A 82 22.67 -23.77 -76.15
N LEU A 83 23.31 -22.60 -76.21
CA LEU A 83 23.88 -21.99 -75.00
C LEU A 83 22.77 -21.77 -73.94
N PRO A 84 23.08 -21.91 -72.64
CA PRO A 84 22.13 -21.69 -71.57
C PRO A 84 21.85 -20.19 -71.38
N VAL A 85 20.61 -19.87 -71.02
CA VAL A 85 20.21 -18.54 -70.58
C VAL A 85 19.73 -18.62 -69.15
N GLN A 86 20.34 -17.83 -68.28
CA GLN A 86 20.13 -17.92 -66.84
C GLN A 86 19.60 -16.61 -66.26
N LYS A 87 18.79 -16.71 -65.20
CA LYS A 87 18.26 -15.58 -64.45
C LYS A 87 18.00 -15.96 -63.00
N MET A 88 18.29 -15.03 -62.10
CA MET A 88 17.90 -15.16 -60.69
C MET A 88 16.42 -14.80 -60.54
N CYS A 89 15.66 -15.71 -59.95
CA CYS A 89 14.21 -15.62 -59.82
C CYS A 89 13.81 -15.78 -58.37
N ASN A 90 13.05 -14.81 -57.86
CA ASN A 90 12.58 -14.80 -56.48
C ASN A 90 11.17 -15.39 -56.40
N THR A 91 10.96 -16.30 -55.46
CA THR A 91 9.62 -16.84 -55.17
C THR A 91 8.80 -15.86 -54.34
N SER A 92 7.49 -16.10 -54.31
CA SER A 92 6.56 -15.27 -53.52
C SER A 92 6.79 -15.45 -52.02
N ILE A 93 6.09 -14.65 -51.23
CA ILE A 93 5.96 -14.81 -49.78
C ILE A 93 4.60 -15.44 -49.45
N THR A 94 4.48 -15.99 -48.25
CA THR A 94 3.21 -16.52 -47.71
C THR A 94 3.16 -16.30 -46.21
N ASP A 95 2.15 -16.85 -45.55
CA ASP A 95 2.00 -16.85 -44.10
C ASP A 95 3.33 -17.30 -43.43
N PRO A 96 3.79 -16.63 -42.36
CA PRO A 96 4.98 -17.08 -41.64
C PRO A 96 4.73 -18.48 -41.06
N PRO A 97 5.75 -19.33 -40.85
CA PRO A 97 5.53 -20.60 -40.16
C PRO A 97 4.93 -20.40 -38.77
N ASP A 98 3.99 -21.28 -38.40
CA ASP A 98 3.36 -21.25 -37.08
C ASP A 98 4.41 -21.46 -35.98
N PRO A 99 4.43 -20.64 -34.92
CA PRO A 99 5.38 -20.81 -33.83
C PRO A 99 4.95 -22.00 -32.97
N PRO A 100 5.92 -22.77 -32.43
CA PRO A 100 5.61 -23.99 -31.68
C PRO A 100 5.06 -23.73 -30.27
N GLU A 101 5.32 -22.56 -29.70
CA GLU A 101 5.03 -22.24 -28.30
C GLU A 101 3.89 -21.22 -28.16
N ALA A 102 3.04 -21.44 -27.16
CA ALA A 102 2.02 -20.48 -26.75
C ALA A 102 2.67 -19.28 -26.03
N PRO A 103 2.07 -18.08 -26.09
CA PRO A 103 2.55 -16.94 -25.34
C PRO A 103 2.28 -17.13 -23.84
N LEU A 104 3.18 -16.62 -23.00
CA LEU A 104 3.03 -16.64 -21.55
C LEU A 104 2.22 -15.42 -21.10
N VAL A 105 1.13 -15.68 -20.38
CA VAL A 105 0.23 -14.62 -19.88
C VAL A 105 0.31 -14.54 -18.35
N LYS A 106 0.41 -13.32 -17.80
CA LYS A 106 0.40 -13.07 -16.35
C LYS A 106 -0.50 -11.90 -16.00
N ALA A 107 -1.34 -12.06 -14.98
CA ALA A 107 -2.16 -10.96 -14.46
C ALA A 107 -1.27 -9.90 -13.78
N ILE A 108 -1.49 -8.62 -14.08
CA ILE A 108 -0.79 -7.49 -13.46
C ILE A 108 -1.71 -6.80 -12.44
N SER A 109 -2.98 -6.62 -12.78
CA SER A 109 -4.00 -6.01 -11.93
C SER A 109 -5.39 -6.60 -12.22
N HIS A 110 -6.43 -6.08 -11.56
CA HIS A 110 -7.83 -6.44 -11.83
C HIS A 110 -8.31 -6.06 -13.25
N SER A 111 -7.53 -5.27 -13.99
CA SER A 111 -7.87 -4.73 -15.32
C SER A 111 -6.72 -4.79 -16.33
N SER A 112 -5.62 -5.49 -16.03
CA SER A 112 -4.46 -5.57 -16.91
C SER A 112 -3.69 -6.89 -16.79
N LEU A 113 -3.03 -7.30 -17.89
CA LEU A 113 -2.18 -8.49 -17.97
C LEU A 113 -0.95 -8.22 -18.84
N SER A 114 0.10 -9.03 -18.71
CA SER A 114 1.25 -9.06 -19.63
C SER A 114 1.19 -10.29 -20.52
N VAL A 115 1.51 -10.12 -21.80
CA VAL A 115 1.68 -11.18 -22.80
C VAL A 115 3.15 -11.21 -23.23
N GLU A 116 3.81 -12.34 -23.01
CA GLU A 116 5.21 -12.56 -23.36
C GLU A 116 5.33 -13.63 -24.45
N PHE A 117 6.07 -13.35 -25.54
CA PHE A 117 6.13 -14.25 -26.70
C PHE A 117 7.46 -14.17 -27.48
N SER A 118 7.77 -15.28 -28.15
CA SER A 118 8.93 -15.43 -29.03
C SER A 118 8.63 -14.93 -30.45
N ASN A 119 9.66 -14.54 -31.21
CA ASN A 119 9.51 -14.12 -32.60
C ASN A 119 9.05 -15.29 -33.50
N PHE A 120 8.33 -14.94 -34.57
CA PHE A 120 7.95 -15.90 -35.61
C PHE A 120 9.15 -16.18 -36.51
N ASN A 121 9.13 -17.32 -37.20
CA ASN A 121 10.15 -17.61 -38.22
C ASN A 121 9.90 -16.75 -39.47
N SER A 122 10.97 -16.22 -40.07
CA SER A 122 10.93 -15.40 -41.27
C SER A 122 11.29 -16.15 -42.57
N THR A 123 11.36 -17.48 -42.55
CA THR A 123 11.68 -18.30 -43.73
C THR A 123 10.73 -18.10 -44.90
N ASN A 124 9.45 -17.79 -44.65
CA ASN A 124 8.44 -17.55 -45.69
C ASN A 124 8.34 -16.07 -46.13
N GLY A 125 9.13 -15.19 -45.53
CA GLY A 125 9.11 -13.75 -45.79
C GLY A 125 9.56 -12.92 -44.58
N PRO A 126 10.01 -11.67 -44.81
CA PRO A 126 10.35 -10.78 -43.71
C PRO A 126 9.09 -10.43 -42.91
N LEU A 127 9.19 -10.48 -41.58
CA LEU A 127 8.09 -10.09 -40.71
C LEU A 127 7.85 -8.57 -40.81
N LYS A 128 6.58 -8.17 -40.80
CA LYS A 128 6.11 -6.79 -40.93
C LYS A 128 5.37 -6.29 -39.71
N ALA A 129 4.70 -7.20 -38.98
CA ALA A 129 3.98 -6.84 -37.77
C ALA A 129 3.76 -8.06 -36.87
N TYR A 130 3.51 -7.78 -35.59
CA TYR A 130 2.84 -8.67 -34.66
C TYR A 130 1.53 -8.04 -34.22
N ALA A 131 0.46 -8.82 -34.07
CA ALA A 131 -0.77 -8.39 -33.43
C ALA A 131 -1.08 -9.27 -32.22
N VAL A 132 -1.29 -8.65 -31.06
CA VAL A 132 -1.69 -9.35 -29.83
C VAL A 132 -3.20 -9.43 -29.79
N MET A 133 -3.72 -10.65 -29.72
CA MET A 133 -5.15 -10.94 -29.62
C MET A 133 -5.48 -11.42 -28.22
N ILE A 134 -6.58 -10.91 -27.67
CA ILE A 134 -7.12 -11.30 -26.37
C ILE A 134 -8.45 -11.98 -26.58
N THR A 135 -8.65 -13.10 -25.89
CA THR A 135 -9.89 -13.88 -25.97
C THR A 135 -10.37 -14.34 -24.59
N THR A 136 -11.69 -14.44 -24.45
CA THR A 136 -12.35 -15.09 -23.31
C THR A 136 -13.04 -16.41 -23.70
N GLU A 137 -12.78 -16.92 -24.92
CA GLU A 137 -13.34 -18.20 -25.35
C GLU A 137 -12.69 -19.38 -24.60
N GLU A 138 -13.50 -20.37 -24.23
CA GLU A 138 -13.04 -21.57 -23.51
C GLU A 138 -12.36 -22.60 -24.42
N ARG A 139 -12.61 -22.54 -25.73
CA ARG A 139 -12.04 -23.45 -26.74
C ARG A 139 -10.73 -22.91 -27.30
N ASP A 140 -9.94 -23.80 -27.90
CA ASP A 140 -8.72 -23.44 -28.63
C ASP A 140 -8.99 -22.29 -29.63
N CYS A 141 -7.99 -21.41 -29.76
CA CYS A 141 -7.92 -20.26 -30.67
C CYS A 141 -8.13 -20.64 -32.15
N THR A 142 -9.33 -21.08 -32.51
CA THR A 142 -9.68 -21.57 -33.85
C THR A 142 -10.26 -20.42 -34.67
N SER A 143 -9.86 -20.32 -35.94
CA SER A 143 -10.32 -19.29 -36.88
C SER A 143 -10.08 -17.84 -36.41
N LEU A 144 -8.87 -17.52 -35.95
CA LEU A 144 -8.51 -16.16 -35.53
C LEU A 144 -8.40 -15.15 -36.69
N LYS A 145 -8.14 -15.62 -37.91
CA LYS A 145 -7.94 -14.76 -39.10
C LYS A 145 -9.14 -13.86 -39.40
N SER A 146 -10.36 -14.41 -39.35
CA SER A 146 -11.60 -13.65 -39.53
C SER A 146 -11.93 -12.71 -38.35
N LYS A 147 -11.25 -12.87 -37.21
CA LYS A 147 -11.43 -12.06 -36.00
C LYS A 147 -10.40 -10.91 -35.89
N LEU A 148 -9.49 -10.76 -36.85
CA LEU A 148 -8.49 -9.68 -36.85
C LEU A 148 -9.10 -8.28 -36.95
N ASN A 149 -10.31 -8.15 -37.51
CA ASN A 149 -11.02 -6.87 -37.59
C ASN A 149 -11.75 -6.48 -36.29
N ASN A 150 -11.86 -7.41 -35.32
CA ASN A 150 -12.55 -7.16 -34.06
C ASN A 150 -11.74 -6.24 -33.16
N THR A 151 -12.40 -5.23 -32.62
CA THR A 151 -11.78 -4.22 -31.74
C THR A 151 -12.19 -4.41 -30.29
N TYR A 152 -11.46 -3.77 -29.37
CA TYR A 152 -11.83 -3.70 -27.96
C TYR A 152 -13.24 -3.11 -27.74
N LYS A 153 -13.70 -2.20 -28.60
CA LYS A 153 -15.05 -1.64 -28.54
C LYS A 153 -16.11 -2.70 -28.83
N ASP A 154 -15.85 -3.59 -29.77
CA ASP A 154 -16.76 -4.69 -30.11
C ASP A 154 -16.83 -5.71 -28.96
N PHE A 155 -15.69 -6.00 -28.35
CA PHE A 155 -15.60 -6.83 -27.14
C PHE A 155 -16.40 -6.21 -25.97
N LYS A 156 -16.24 -4.91 -25.71
CA LYS A 156 -16.99 -4.21 -24.66
C LYS A 156 -18.50 -4.19 -24.90
N LYS A 157 -18.93 -4.18 -26.16
CA LYS A 157 -20.34 -4.33 -26.57
C LYS A 157 -20.81 -5.78 -26.59
N LYS A 158 -19.96 -6.74 -26.19
CA LYS A 158 -20.23 -8.19 -26.21
C LYS A 158 -20.60 -8.74 -27.59
N MET A 159 -20.12 -8.09 -28.65
CA MET A 159 -20.33 -8.54 -30.03
C MET A 159 -19.33 -9.64 -30.43
N THR A 160 -18.21 -9.73 -29.70
CA THR A 160 -17.16 -10.71 -29.91
C THR A 160 -16.51 -11.07 -28.59
N PHE A 161 -15.95 -12.27 -28.50
CA PHE A 161 -15.13 -12.73 -27.37
C PHE A 161 -13.64 -12.59 -27.64
N THR A 162 -13.24 -12.27 -28.87
CA THR A 162 -11.84 -12.20 -29.29
C THR A 162 -11.60 -10.92 -30.08
N TYR A 163 -10.56 -10.16 -29.72
CA TYR A 163 -10.22 -8.89 -30.37
C TYR A 163 -8.72 -8.65 -30.40
N VAL A 164 -8.27 -7.79 -31.31
CA VAL A 164 -6.89 -7.31 -31.35
C VAL A 164 -6.74 -6.13 -30.40
N THR A 165 -5.75 -6.20 -29.50
CA THR A 165 -5.50 -5.17 -28.48
C THR A 165 -4.27 -4.33 -28.79
N TYR A 166 -3.34 -4.84 -29.60
CA TYR A 166 -2.07 -4.18 -29.88
C TYR A 166 -1.50 -4.68 -31.21
N VAL A 167 -0.86 -3.80 -31.98
CA VAL A 167 -0.16 -4.14 -33.24
C VAL A 167 1.22 -3.48 -33.18
N ILE A 168 2.29 -4.19 -33.51
CA ILE A 168 3.68 -3.72 -33.33
C ILE A 168 4.48 -4.01 -34.58
N ASP A 169 5.31 -3.04 -34.98
CA ASP A 169 6.33 -3.24 -35.99
C ASP A 169 7.54 -4.00 -35.40
N PRO A 170 8.11 -5.00 -36.09
CA PRO A 170 9.31 -5.73 -35.66
C PRO A 170 10.50 -4.85 -35.28
N GLU A 171 10.67 -3.66 -35.85
CA GLU A 171 11.73 -2.71 -35.43
C GLU A 171 11.40 -2.01 -34.11
N GLN A 172 10.13 -1.68 -33.85
CA GLN A 172 9.69 -1.14 -32.56
C GLN A 172 9.75 -2.19 -31.45
N ALA A 173 9.53 -3.46 -31.80
CA ALA A 173 9.68 -4.58 -30.90
C ALA A 173 11.12 -4.69 -30.35
N LYS A 174 12.15 -4.17 -31.03
CA LYS A 174 13.55 -4.14 -30.56
C LYS A 174 13.86 -3.11 -29.46
N SER A 175 12.92 -2.23 -29.11
CA SER A 175 13.13 -1.25 -28.03
C SER A 175 13.21 -1.93 -26.65
N PRO A 176 14.12 -1.51 -25.75
CA PRO A 176 14.27 -2.11 -24.42
C PRO A 176 13.02 -2.04 -23.54
N SER A 177 12.04 -1.20 -23.89
CA SER A 177 10.74 -1.13 -23.21
C SER A 177 9.82 -2.33 -23.48
N PHE A 178 10.14 -3.15 -24.50
CA PHE A 178 9.34 -4.29 -24.96
C PHE A 178 10.08 -5.62 -24.87
N HIS A 179 11.31 -5.64 -24.33
CA HIS A 179 12.10 -6.86 -24.16
C HIS A 179 12.15 -7.32 -22.70
N SER A 180 11.97 -8.62 -22.50
CA SER A 180 12.34 -9.27 -21.25
C SER A 180 13.88 -9.36 -21.11
N GLN A 181 14.36 -9.65 -19.90
CA GLN A 181 15.79 -9.93 -19.67
C GLN A 181 16.31 -11.14 -20.49
N ASN A 182 15.41 -11.96 -21.04
CA ASN A 182 15.72 -13.15 -21.83
C ASN A 182 15.53 -12.96 -23.35
N GLY A 183 15.22 -11.73 -23.82
CA GLY A 183 15.08 -11.42 -25.26
C GLY A 183 13.73 -11.81 -25.90
N THR A 184 12.71 -12.08 -25.09
CA THR A 184 11.31 -12.29 -25.52
C THR A 184 10.53 -10.97 -25.53
N ASN A 185 9.56 -10.83 -26.43
CA ASN A 185 8.74 -9.63 -26.51
C ASN A 185 7.68 -9.62 -25.39
N ILE A 186 7.52 -8.52 -24.66
CA ILE A 186 6.53 -8.34 -23.58
C ILE A 186 5.58 -7.19 -23.89
N ILE A 187 4.27 -7.45 -23.81
CA ILE A 187 3.21 -6.45 -24.00
C ILE A 187 2.23 -6.43 -22.84
N ASN A 188 2.08 -5.23 -22.25
CA ASN A 188 1.12 -5.01 -21.17
C ASN A 188 -0.22 -4.52 -21.75
N VAL A 189 -1.22 -5.37 -21.60
CA VAL A 189 -2.61 -5.14 -22.02
C VAL A 189 -3.37 -4.43 -20.91
N GLY A 190 -4.23 -3.46 -21.26
CA GLY A 190 -5.07 -2.71 -20.31
C GLY A 190 -4.59 -1.30 -19.98
N LYS A 191 -3.68 -0.71 -20.77
CA LYS A 191 -3.08 0.62 -20.49
C LYS A 191 -3.84 1.82 -21.09
N GLY A 192 -4.83 1.60 -21.95
CA GLY A 192 -5.68 2.63 -22.54
C GLY A 192 -5.09 3.38 -23.75
N ASN A 193 -3.97 2.91 -24.32
CA ASN A 193 -3.40 3.49 -25.54
C ASN A 193 -4.02 2.90 -26.81
N THR A 194 -3.96 3.64 -27.93
CA THR A 194 -4.52 3.21 -29.22
C THR A 194 -3.41 3.15 -30.28
N MET A 195 -3.35 2.06 -31.04
CA MET A 195 -2.41 1.90 -32.16
C MET A 195 -3.10 1.21 -33.34
N TYR A 196 -2.88 1.72 -34.56
CA TYR A 196 -3.49 1.19 -35.79
C TYR A 196 -5.01 0.91 -35.64
N GLY A 197 -5.77 1.86 -35.11
CA GLY A 197 -7.23 1.70 -34.94
C GLY A 197 -7.67 0.77 -33.80
N TYR A 198 -6.75 0.01 -33.19
CA TYR A 198 -7.01 -0.85 -32.04
C TYR A 198 -6.72 -0.16 -30.71
N GLU A 199 -7.63 -0.32 -29.76
CA GLU A 199 -7.55 0.26 -28.43
C GLU A 199 -7.13 -0.81 -27.41
N ASN A 200 -6.08 -0.53 -26.65
CA ASN A 200 -5.60 -1.38 -25.56
C ASN A 200 -6.33 -1.08 -24.25
N GLY A 201 -7.65 -1.18 -24.27
CA GLY A 201 -8.50 -0.76 -23.16
C GLY A 201 -8.45 -1.68 -21.93
N PRO A 202 -8.91 -1.20 -20.76
CA PRO A 202 -8.86 -1.94 -19.50
C PRO A 202 -9.72 -3.22 -19.53
N LEU A 203 -9.16 -4.32 -19.03
CA LEU A 203 -9.84 -5.61 -18.95
C LEU A 203 -10.90 -5.63 -17.84
N ILE A 204 -11.78 -6.63 -17.92
CA ILE A 204 -12.89 -6.81 -16.98
C ILE A 204 -12.42 -7.71 -15.82
N PRO A 205 -12.55 -7.27 -14.56
CA PRO A 205 -12.23 -8.07 -13.37
C PRO A 205 -13.01 -9.39 -13.31
N LEU A 206 -12.47 -10.40 -12.62
CA LEU A 206 -13.05 -11.76 -12.49
C LEU A 206 -13.37 -12.46 -13.82
N HIS A 207 -12.69 -12.09 -14.90
CA HIS A 207 -12.77 -12.82 -16.16
C HIS A 207 -11.47 -13.57 -16.44
N SER A 208 -11.66 -14.70 -17.09
CA SER A 208 -10.58 -15.56 -17.55
C SER A 208 -10.21 -15.14 -18.97
N TYR A 209 -8.94 -14.81 -19.16
CA TYR A 209 -8.40 -14.36 -20.45
C TYR A 209 -7.32 -15.30 -20.94
N ARG A 210 -7.28 -15.49 -22.25
CA ARG A 210 -6.19 -16.10 -23.00
C ARG A 210 -5.66 -15.10 -24.02
N ALA A 211 -4.43 -15.32 -24.47
CA ALA A 211 -3.82 -14.55 -25.54
C ALA A 211 -3.33 -15.45 -26.67
N SER A 212 -3.34 -14.91 -27.89
CA SER A 212 -2.63 -15.47 -29.05
C SER A 212 -1.99 -14.31 -29.80
N VAL A 213 -0.85 -14.56 -30.44
CA VAL A 213 -0.12 -13.56 -31.21
C VAL A 213 -0.21 -13.93 -32.68
N ALA A 214 -0.51 -12.95 -33.52
CA ALA A 214 -0.50 -13.09 -34.96
C ALA A 214 0.79 -12.49 -35.53
N GLY A 215 1.53 -13.24 -36.34
CA GLY A 215 2.72 -12.77 -37.04
C GLY A 215 2.41 -12.55 -38.53
N PHE A 216 2.89 -11.45 -39.10
CA PHE A 216 2.57 -11.08 -40.48
C PHE A 216 3.83 -10.95 -41.34
N THR A 217 3.86 -11.60 -42.50
CA THR A 217 4.86 -11.33 -43.57
C THR A 217 4.35 -10.26 -44.54
N ASN A 218 3.03 -10.11 -44.64
CA ASN A 218 2.36 -9.01 -45.32
C ASN A 218 1.11 -8.61 -44.54
N ILE A 219 0.87 -7.31 -44.38
CA ILE A 219 -0.26 -6.79 -43.60
C ILE A 219 -0.96 -5.66 -44.36
N THR A 220 -2.26 -5.83 -44.55
CA THR A 220 -3.12 -4.87 -45.25
C THR A 220 -4.09 -4.23 -44.27
N PHE A 221 -4.31 -2.93 -44.41
CA PHE A 221 -5.21 -2.16 -43.54
C PHE A 221 -6.30 -1.48 -44.35
N THR A 222 -7.49 -1.39 -43.75
CA THR A 222 -8.56 -0.50 -44.23
C THR A 222 -8.22 0.97 -44.01
N THR A 223 -9.01 1.90 -44.57
CA THR A 223 -8.90 3.35 -44.31
C THR A 223 -9.01 3.69 -42.81
N ALA A 224 -9.74 2.88 -42.03
CA ALA A 224 -9.86 3.01 -40.58
C ALA A 224 -8.65 2.43 -39.81
N LYS A 225 -7.59 2.00 -40.51
CA LYS A 225 -6.39 1.35 -39.97
C LYS A 225 -6.64 -0.01 -39.32
N ILE A 226 -7.78 -0.66 -39.60
CA ILE A 226 -8.09 -2.01 -39.13
C ILE A 226 -7.53 -3.05 -40.11
N ILE A 227 -6.95 -4.13 -39.59
CA ILE A 227 -6.34 -5.22 -40.37
C ILE A 227 -7.40 -5.92 -41.23
N VAL A 228 -7.08 -6.11 -42.50
CA VAL A 228 -7.86 -6.93 -43.44
C VAL A 228 -7.21 -8.31 -43.49
N GLY A 229 -7.76 -9.26 -42.73
CA GLY A 229 -7.19 -10.60 -42.57
C GLY A 229 -7.04 -11.37 -43.88
N GLU A 230 -8.03 -11.30 -44.77
CA GLU A 230 -8.02 -12.01 -46.06
C GLU A 230 -6.91 -11.52 -47.02
N ASP A 231 -6.61 -10.22 -46.97
CA ASP A 231 -5.57 -9.58 -47.81
C ASP A 231 -4.19 -9.58 -47.12
N SER A 232 -4.07 -10.26 -45.98
CA SER A 232 -2.86 -10.35 -45.17
C SER A 232 -2.32 -11.78 -45.13
N TYR A 233 -1.00 -11.89 -45.06
CA TYR A 233 -0.31 -13.17 -44.88
C TYR A 233 0.07 -13.29 -43.41
N VAL A 234 -0.60 -14.21 -42.71
CA VAL A 234 -0.67 -14.26 -41.26
C VAL A 234 -0.75 -15.68 -40.73
N SER A 235 0.02 -15.93 -39.68
CA SER A 235 -0.06 -17.13 -38.85
C SER A 235 -0.24 -16.76 -37.39
N PHE A 236 -0.69 -17.72 -36.59
CA PHE A 236 -1.09 -17.50 -35.21
C PHE A 236 -0.33 -18.43 -34.27
N SER A 237 0.08 -17.91 -33.12
CA SER A 237 0.57 -18.75 -32.05
C SER A 237 -0.56 -19.61 -31.48
N PRO A 238 -0.21 -20.75 -30.86
CA PRO A 238 -1.13 -21.44 -29.97
C PRO A 238 -1.71 -20.49 -28.93
N CYS A 239 -2.91 -20.82 -28.45
CA CYS A 239 -3.61 -20.08 -27.40
C CYS A 239 -2.85 -20.25 -26.07
N SER A 240 -2.67 -19.19 -25.29
CA SER A 240 -2.10 -19.30 -23.96
C SER A 240 -2.99 -20.09 -23.00
N GLU A 241 -2.41 -20.50 -21.88
CA GLU A 241 -3.19 -20.87 -20.71
C GLU A 241 -4.07 -19.71 -20.24
N ALA A 242 -5.20 -20.07 -19.62
CA ALA A 242 -6.18 -19.10 -19.16
C ALA A 242 -5.73 -18.45 -17.84
N VAL A 243 -5.87 -17.13 -17.75
CA VAL A 243 -5.51 -16.35 -16.56
C VAL A 243 -6.73 -15.61 -16.05
N LEU A 244 -7.08 -15.87 -14.79
CA LEU A 244 -8.16 -15.19 -14.09
C LEU A 244 -7.66 -13.86 -13.52
N LEU A 245 -8.33 -12.75 -13.86
CA LEU A 245 -8.02 -11.46 -13.25
C LEU A 245 -8.62 -11.35 -11.84
N PRO A 246 -7.89 -10.73 -10.89
CA PRO A 246 -8.38 -10.53 -9.53
C PRO A 246 -9.57 -9.54 -9.50
N GLN A 247 -10.31 -9.55 -8.39
CA GLN A 247 -11.45 -8.66 -8.16
C GLN A 247 -11.03 -7.18 -8.16
N ASP A 248 -11.90 -6.30 -8.67
CA ASP A 248 -11.74 -4.85 -8.53
C ASP A 248 -11.79 -4.44 -7.05
N PRO A 249 -10.70 -3.86 -6.50
CA PRO A 249 -10.66 -3.35 -5.14
C PRO A 249 -11.79 -2.35 -4.83
N GLY A 250 -12.25 -1.58 -5.81
CA GLY A 250 -13.35 -0.63 -5.68
C GLY A 250 -14.71 -1.31 -5.43
N VAL A 251 -14.97 -2.47 -6.02
CA VAL A 251 -16.20 -3.24 -5.79
C VAL A 251 -16.19 -3.91 -4.41
N ILE A 252 -15.03 -4.40 -3.95
CA ILE A 252 -14.88 -4.92 -2.58
C ILE A 252 -15.21 -3.80 -1.58
N THR A 253 -14.65 -2.62 -1.80
CA THR A 253 -14.89 -1.43 -0.98
C THR A 253 -16.36 -1.01 -1.02
N GLY A 254 -16.99 -0.99 -2.20
CA GLY A 254 -18.40 -0.64 -2.38
C GLY A 254 -19.38 -1.65 -1.78
N ALA A 255 -19.10 -2.96 -1.87
CA ALA A 255 -19.92 -4.01 -1.27
C ALA A 255 -19.84 -3.97 0.26
N VAL A 256 -18.63 -3.78 0.80
CA VAL A 256 -18.43 -3.59 2.25
C VAL A 256 -19.18 -2.34 2.72
N ILE A 257 -19.07 -1.21 2.02
CA ILE A 257 -19.81 0.01 2.33
C ILE A 257 -21.32 -0.19 2.20
N GLY A 258 -21.80 -0.86 1.16
CA GLY A 258 -23.22 -1.15 0.94
C GLY A 258 -23.83 -2.05 2.01
N CYS A 259 -23.12 -3.12 2.40
CA CYS A 259 -23.52 -3.98 3.51
C CYS A 259 -23.48 -3.23 4.84
N LEU A 260 -22.47 -2.40 5.07
CA LEU A 260 -22.39 -1.55 6.26
C LEU A 260 -23.53 -0.54 6.30
N LEU A 261 -23.91 0.07 5.17
CA LEU A 261 -25.04 1.01 5.07
C LEU A 261 -26.40 0.31 5.24
N ALA A 262 -26.57 -0.91 4.75
CA ALA A 262 -27.78 -1.70 4.98
C ALA A 262 -27.92 -2.11 6.45
N ILE A 263 -26.81 -2.50 7.09
CA ILE A 263 -26.75 -2.73 8.55
C ILE A 263 -27.03 -1.41 9.28
N LEU A 264 -26.50 -0.28 8.83
CA LEU A 264 -26.79 1.05 9.37
C LEU A 264 -28.28 1.42 9.19
N ALA A 265 -28.93 1.03 8.10
CA ALA A 265 -30.36 1.23 7.87
C ALA A 265 -31.20 0.40 8.85
N VAL A 266 -30.84 -0.86 9.07
CA VAL A 266 -31.51 -1.72 10.06
C VAL A 266 -31.27 -1.22 11.48
N VAL A 267 -30.05 -0.78 11.79
CA VAL A 267 -29.66 -0.19 13.09
C VAL A 267 -30.27 1.20 13.27
N THR A 268 -30.50 1.98 12.23
CA THR A 268 -31.20 3.28 12.32
C THR A 268 -32.69 3.12 12.43
N ILE A 269 -33.31 2.11 11.80
CA ILE A 269 -34.74 1.79 11.98
C ILE A 269 -34.97 1.19 13.39
N GLY A 270 -34.17 0.20 13.79
CA GLY A 270 -34.20 -0.36 15.14
C GLY A 270 -33.81 0.67 16.20
N GLY A 271 -32.82 1.51 15.88
CA GLY A 271 -32.36 2.64 16.66
C GLY A 271 -33.36 3.77 16.73
N PHE A 272 -34.19 4.03 15.71
CA PHE A 272 -35.26 5.03 15.73
C PHE A 272 -36.43 4.57 16.61
N ILE A 273 -36.75 3.27 16.59
CA ILE A 273 -37.72 2.66 17.51
C ILE A 273 -37.21 2.74 18.96
N PHE A 274 -35.92 2.45 19.17
CA PHE A 274 -35.27 2.59 20.47
C PHE A 274 -35.14 4.05 20.92
N TRP A 275 -34.79 4.96 20.02
CA TRP A 275 -34.66 6.41 20.24
C TRP A 275 -36.00 7.07 20.52
N ARG A 276 -37.10 6.61 19.93
CA ARG A 276 -38.45 7.06 20.29
C ARG A 276 -38.83 6.62 21.72
N ARG A 277 -38.30 5.50 22.21
CA ARG A 277 -38.41 5.08 23.62
C ARG A 277 -37.43 5.82 24.54
N ARG A 278 -36.27 6.24 24.05
CA ARG A 278 -35.18 6.86 24.83
C ARG A 278 -35.11 8.38 24.76
N ARG A 279 -36.00 9.07 24.02
CA ARG A 279 -36.08 10.54 23.94
C ARG A 279 -36.52 11.24 25.24
N LYS A 280 -36.38 10.55 26.38
CA LYS A 280 -36.54 11.12 27.71
C LYS A 280 -35.20 11.48 28.38
N ASP A 281 -34.04 11.04 27.88
CA ASP A 281 -32.76 11.39 28.49
C ASP A 281 -31.64 11.72 27.49
N LYS A 282 -30.79 12.65 27.93
CA LYS A 282 -29.95 13.60 27.18
C LYS A 282 -28.88 13.03 26.25
N ARG A 283 -28.83 13.66 25.06
CA ARG A 283 -27.69 14.23 24.30
C ARG A 283 -26.28 14.03 24.90
N ASN A 284 -25.44 13.22 24.23
CA ASN A 284 -23.99 13.40 24.13
C ASN A 284 -23.45 12.66 22.88
N THR A 285 -22.56 13.32 22.16
CA THR A 285 -21.93 12.86 20.91
C THR A 285 -20.73 11.98 21.26
N GLU A 286 -20.84 10.66 21.08
CA GLU A 286 -19.74 9.72 21.32
C GLU A 286 -18.99 9.36 20.04
N VAL A 287 -17.66 9.47 20.11
CA VAL A 287 -16.73 8.84 19.16
C VAL A 287 -16.65 7.35 19.52
N SER A 288 -16.94 6.49 18.54
CA SER A 288 -16.94 5.03 18.69
C SER A 288 -15.68 4.46 18.04
N PHE A 289 -14.84 3.79 18.83
CA PHE A 289 -13.72 2.98 18.35
C PHE A 289 -14.05 1.50 18.54
N SER A 290 -13.49 0.65 17.66
CA SER A 290 -13.63 -0.80 17.64
C SER A 290 -13.32 -1.46 19.00
N PRO A 291 -13.86 -2.66 19.31
CA PRO A 291 -13.69 -3.31 20.61
C PRO A 291 -12.20 -3.46 20.98
N ILE A 292 -11.87 -2.99 22.18
CA ILE A 292 -10.52 -3.01 22.76
C ILE A 292 -10.03 -4.46 22.81
N LYS A 293 -8.86 -4.74 22.22
CA LYS A 293 -8.14 -5.99 22.48
C LYS A 293 -7.58 -5.90 23.90
N SER A 294 -8.20 -6.62 24.84
CA SER A 294 -7.87 -6.59 26.27
C SER A 294 -7.16 -7.89 26.69
N LYS A 295 -6.13 -7.77 27.56
CA LYS A 295 -5.50 -8.89 28.27
C LYS A 295 -5.58 -8.62 29.78
N MET A 296 -6.80 -8.43 30.29
CA MET A 296 -7.04 -8.10 31.69
C MET A 296 -6.60 -9.22 32.66
N ILE A 297 -5.83 -8.84 33.67
CA ILE A 297 -5.25 -9.73 34.69
C ILE A 297 -5.65 -9.22 36.07
N LYS A 298 -6.10 -10.11 36.96
CA LYS A 298 -6.33 -9.73 38.37
C LYS A 298 -5.01 -9.46 39.08
N VAL A 299 -4.98 -8.45 39.95
CA VAL A 299 -3.79 -8.06 40.72
C VAL A 299 -3.14 -9.23 41.47
N GLU A 300 -3.96 -10.12 42.04
CA GLU A 300 -3.49 -11.33 42.75
C GLU A 300 -2.68 -12.29 41.87
N ASN A 301 -2.96 -12.31 40.56
CA ASN A 301 -2.32 -13.19 39.57
C ASN A 301 -1.20 -12.49 38.79
N PHE A 302 -1.04 -11.16 38.96
CA PHE A 302 -0.11 -10.37 38.17
C PHE A 302 1.34 -10.81 38.40
N GLU A 303 1.73 -11.20 39.61
CA GLU A 303 3.10 -11.66 39.89
C GLU A 303 3.46 -12.93 39.11
N SER A 304 2.52 -13.88 39.03
CA SER A 304 2.69 -15.12 38.27
C SER A 304 2.75 -14.83 36.77
N TYR A 305 1.89 -13.93 36.28
CA TYR A 305 1.93 -13.44 34.90
C TYR A 305 3.28 -12.78 34.60
N PHE A 306 3.74 -11.85 35.44
CA PHE A 306 4.99 -11.11 35.25
C PHE A 306 6.19 -12.06 35.14
N LYS A 307 6.32 -13.03 36.05
CA LYS A 307 7.39 -14.05 36.01
C LYS A 307 7.33 -14.90 34.73
N LYS A 308 6.13 -15.24 34.27
CA LYS A 308 5.94 -15.98 33.02
C LYS A 308 6.37 -15.14 31.80
N GLN A 309 5.98 -13.88 31.73
CA GLN A 309 6.29 -12.99 30.60
C GLN A 309 7.79 -12.62 30.54
N GLN A 310 8.43 -12.52 31.70
CA GLN A 310 9.86 -12.23 31.84
C GLN A 310 10.76 -13.43 31.51
N ALA A 311 10.23 -14.65 31.52
CA ALA A 311 10.99 -15.86 31.20
C ALA A 311 11.59 -15.80 29.78
N ASP A 312 12.65 -16.57 29.56
CA ASP A 312 13.35 -16.68 28.26
C ASP A 312 13.74 -15.32 27.67
N SER A 313 14.29 -14.43 28.51
CA SER A 313 14.71 -13.06 28.14
C SER A 313 13.54 -12.16 27.70
N ASN A 314 12.49 -12.05 28.53
CA ASN A 314 11.29 -11.25 28.26
C ASN A 314 10.49 -11.70 27.02
N CYS A 315 10.60 -12.96 26.61
CA CYS A 315 9.99 -13.45 25.36
C CYS A 315 8.48 -13.17 25.28
N GLY A 316 7.77 -13.31 26.40
CA GLY A 316 6.34 -13.06 26.43
C GLY A 316 6.00 -11.56 26.29
N PHE A 317 6.76 -10.68 26.95
CA PHE A 317 6.59 -9.24 26.77
C PHE A 317 6.91 -8.79 25.34
N ALA A 318 7.93 -9.39 24.71
CA ALA A 318 8.26 -9.13 23.32
C ALA A 318 7.13 -9.54 22.37
N GLU A 319 6.49 -10.70 22.60
CA GLU A 319 5.32 -11.16 21.83
C GLU A 319 4.14 -10.19 21.97
N GLU A 320 3.78 -9.82 23.21
CA GLU A 320 2.70 -8.86 23.45
C GLU A 320 2.99 -7.49 22.82
N TYR A 321 4.25 -7.04 22.87
CA TYR A 321 4.65 -5.77 22.28
C TYR A 321 4.61 -5.78 20.75
N GLU A 322 5.02 -6.88 20.11
CA GLU A 322 4.97 -7.02 18.65
C GLU A 322 3.52 -7.06 18.13
N GLU A 323 2.58 -7.68 18.86
CA GLU A 323 1.14 -7.64 18.52
C GLU A 323 0.61 -6.19 18.46
N LEU A 324 1.11 -5.31 19.34
CA LEU A 324 0.72 -3.90 19.39
C LEU A 324 1.27 -3.09 18.19
N ARG A 325 2.17 -3.63 17.36
CA ARG A 325 2.75 -2.92 16.20
C ARG A 325 1.69 -2.54 15.15
N SER A 326 0.62 -3.34 15.05
CA SER A 326 -0.51 -3.09 14.15
C SER A 326 -1.56 -2.12 14.70
N ALA A 327 -1.48 -1.76 15.98
CA ALA A 327 -2.48 -0.90 16.63
C ALA A 327 -2.45 0.53 16.06
N GLY A 328 -3.63 1.04 15.65
CA GLY A 328 -3.80 2.42 15.18
C GLY A 328 -3.16 2.78 13.84
N VAL A 329 -2.38 1.89 13.20
CA VAL A 329 -1.59 2.23 12.00
C VAL A 329 -2.42 2.72 10.81
N HIS A 330 -3.67 2.28 10.72
CA HIS A 330 -4.63 2.64 9.66
C HIS A 330 -5.41 3.93 9.92
N GLN A 331 -5.24 4.55 11.09
CA GLN A 331 -5.90 5.81 11.40
C GLN A 331 -5.41 6.92 10.45
N PRO A 332 -6.32 7.71 9.84
CA PRO A 332 -5.96 8.82 8.96
C PRO A 332 -5.11 9.90 9.65
N LYS A 333 -4.22 10.53 8.88
CA LYS A 333 -3.27 11.59 9.31
C LYS A 333 -3.25 12.75 8.31
N PHE A 334 -4.34 12.97 7.60
CA PHE A 334 -4.42 13.88 6.46
C PHE A 334 -4.00 15.30 6.83
N SER A 335 -4.46 15.84 7.98
CA SER A 335 -4.08 17.20 8.40
C SER A 335 -2.57 17.31 8.65
N ALA A 336 -1.94 16.28 9.19
CA ALA A 336 -0.50 16.25 9.46
C ALA A 336 0.36 16.12 8.18
N GLU A 337 -0.20 15.54 7.12
CA GLU A 337 0.47 15.27 5.85
C GLU A 337 0.39 16.44 4.85
N LEU A 338 -0.48 17.42 5.11
CA LEU A 338 -0.60 18.66 4.32
C LEU A 338 0.76 19.37 4.21
N PRO A 339 1.14 19.87 3.00
CA PRO A 339 2.43 20.53 2.79
C PRO A 339 2.75 21.63 3.81
N ASP A 340 1.78 22.47 4.14
CA ASP A 340 1.93 23.59 5.08
C ASP A 340 2.19 23.14 6.53
N ASN A 341 1.72 21.94 6.89
CA ASN A 341 1.84 21.39 8.24
C ASN A 341 3.09 20.54 8.44
N ARG A 342 3.76 20.11 7.36
CA ARG A 342 4.97 19.27 7.45
C ARG A 342 6.07 19.92 8.28
N GLY A 343 6.27 21.23 8.12
CA GLY A 343 7.25 22.01 8.89
C GLY A 343 6.91 22.18 10.37
N LYS A 344 5.70 21.81 10.80
CA LYS A 344 5.25 21.83 12.20
C LYS A 344 5.48 20.48 12.90
N ASN A 345 5.97 19.46 12.19
CA ASN A 345 6.25 18.13 12.75
C ASN A 345 7.74 17.96 13.05
N ARG A 346 8.09 17.65 14.30
CA ARG A 346 9.49 17.38 14.69
C ARG A 346 10.03 16.11 14.03
N TYR A 347 9.17 15.13 13.81
CA TYR A 347 9.51 13.86 13.16
C TYR A 347 8.45 13.51 12.10
N ASN A 348 8.91 13.23 10.87
CA ASN A 348 8.02 12.91 9.75
C ASN A 348 7.25 11.59 9.92
N ASN A 349 7.71 10.71 10.82
CA ASN A 349 7.07 9.43 11.10
C ASN A 349 6.20 9.44 12.38
N VAL A 350 6.08 10.59 13.06
CA VAL A 350 5.24 10.73 14.27
C VAL A 350 4.21 11.82 14.02
N LEU A 351 3.10 11.41 13.41
CA LEU A 351 2.04 12.31 12.95
C LEU A 351 0.74 12.05 13.73
N PRO A 352 0.05 13.08 14.22
CA PRO A 352 -1.20 12.92 14.97
C PRO A 352 -2.30 12.35 14.06
N TYR A 353 -3.10 11.44 14.59
CA TYR A 353 -4.29 10.96 13.89
C TYR A 353 -5.38 12.03 13.84
N ASP A 354 -6.08 12.16 12.71
CA ASP A 354 -7.12 13.18 12.52
C ASP A 354 -8.27 13.04 13.52
N ILE A 355 -8.60 11.81 13.91
CA ILE A 355 -9.73 11.48 14.78
C ILE A 355 -9.59 12.01 16.21
N SER A 356 -8.35 12.17 16.68
CA SER A 356 -8.03 12.55 18.06
C SER A 356 -7.14 13.78 18.13
N ARG A 357 -6.73 14.37 17.00
CA ARG A 357 -5.83 15.53 17.02
C ARG A 357 -6.44 16.71 17.75
N VAL A 358 -5.59 17.44 18.47
CA VAL A 358 -5.99 18.76 18.98
C VAL A 358 -6.05 19.71 17.79
N LYS A 359 -7.15 20.45 17.69
CA LYS A 359 -7.33 21.52 16.69
C LYS A 359 -7.11 22.85 17.40
N LEU A 360 -6.50 23.84 16.77
CA LEU A 360 -6.43 25.20 17.31
C LEU A 360 -7.52 26.05 16.66
N SER A 361 -7.82 27.22 17.24
CA SER A 361 -8.71 28.18 16.59
C SER A 361 -8.08 28.70 15.29
N GLU A 362 -8.87 28.74 14.21
CA GLU A 362 -8.44 29.25 12.90
C GLU A 362 -8.26 30.77 13.00
N GLN A 363 -7.07 31.29 12.66
CA GLN A 363 -6.79 32.72 12.71
C GLN A 363 -6.88 33.38 11.32
N SER A 364 -6.17 32.86 10.32
CA SER A 364 -6.08 33.49 8.99
C SER A 364 -6.08 32.51 7.82
N PHE A 365 -5.58 31.29 8.03
CA PHE A 365 -5.54 30.23 7.02
C PHE A 365 -6.19 28.95 7.54
N ALA A 366 -6.75 28.14 6.63
CA ALA A 366 -7.40 26.87 6.96
C ALA A 366 -6.44 25.82 7.59
N THR A 367 -5.12 26.04 7.54
CA THR A 367 -4.08 25.18 8.14
C THR A 367 -3.58 25.69 9.50
N ASP A 368 -4.11 26.81 10.00
CA ASP A 368 -3.75 27.37 11.31
C ASP A 368 -4.29 26.53 12.48
N ASP A 369 -5.25 25.63 12.22
CA ASP A 369 -5.83 24.72 13.19
C ASP A 369 -4.86 23.59 13.63
N TYR A 370 -3.71 23.47 12.97
CA TYR A 370 -2.84 22.32 13.14
C TYR A 370 -1.77 22.51 14.21
N ILE A 371 -1.72 21.56 15.15
CA ILE A 371 -0.61 21.29 16.05
C ILE A 371 -0.38 19.78 16.16
N ASN A 372 0.87 19.34 16.31
CA ASN A 372 1.18 17.92 16.48
C ASN A 372 0.88 17.45 17.92
N ALA A 373 -0.41 17.27 18.20
CA ALA A 373 -0.92 16.83 19.49
C ALA A 373 -2.19 15.99 19.34
N ASN A 374 -2.44 15.05 20.25
CA ASN A 374 -3.66 14.25 20.31
C ASN A 374 -4.26 14.26 21.71
N TYR A 375 -5.58 14.29 21.80
CA TYR A 375 -6.29 13.92 23.01
C TYR A 375 -6.10 12.43 23.28
N ILE A 376 -5.77 12.10 24.53
CA ILE A 376 -5.55 10.74 24.99
C ILE A 376 -6.50 10.46 26.16
N PRO A 377 -7.20 9.32 26.15
CA PRO A 377 -8.04 8.91 27.26
C PRO A 377 -7.21 8.59 28.50
N GLY A 378 -7.71 9.02 29.66
CA GLY A 378 -7.28 8.55 30.98
C GLY A 378 -8.13 7.37 31.42
N TYR A 379 -8.20 7.15 32.73
CA TYR A 379 -9.04 6.10 33.32
C TYR A 379 -10.53 6.47 33.23
N ASP A 380 -10.93 7.62 33.78
CA ASP A 380 -12.35 8.04 33.83
C ASP A 380 -12.77 9.07 32.75
N SER A 381 -11.83 9.63 31.99
CA SER A 381 -12.11 10.68 31.00
C SER A 381 -11.49 10.39 29.65
N LYS A 382 -12.30 10.53 28.58
CA LYS A 382 -11.86 10.36 27.18
C LYS A 382 -10.87 11.44 26.73
N LYS A 383 -10.71 12.53 27.48
CA LYS A 383 -9.80 13.65 27.20
C LYS A 383 -8.98 14.04 28.43
N ALA A 384 -8.60 13.08 29.26
CA ALA A 384 -7.81 13.36 30.46
C ALA A 384 -6.43 13.96 30.14
N PHE A 385 -5.87 13.62 28.96
CA PHE A 385 -4.53 14.03 28.57
C PHE A 385 -4.49 14.63 27.17
N ILE A 386 -3.47 15.47 26.93
CA ILE A 386 -3.00 15.82 25.59
C ILE A 386 -1.56 15.31 25.46
N ALA A 387 -1.31 14.37 24.55
CA ALA A 387 0.04 13.96 24.18
C ALA A 387 0.53 14.78 22.98
N THR A 388 1.64 15.47 23.14
CA THR A 388 2.20 16.37 22.11
C THR A 388 3.71 16.23 21.96
N GLN A 389 4.24 16.62 20.81
CA GLN A 389 5.69 16.70 20.61
C GLN A 389 6.30 17.84 21.44
N GLY A 390 7.60 17.76 21.72
CA GLY A 390 8.35 18.92 22.21
C GLY A 390 8.35 20.02 21.13
N PRO A 391 7.90 21.24 21.43
CA PRO A 391 7.71 22.28 20.41
C PRO A 391 9.00 22.58 19.66
N LEU A 392 8.85 22.95 18.40
CA LEU A 392 9.89 23.46 17.50
C LEU A 392 9.93 24.99 17.58
N PRO A 393 11.00 25.66 17.12
CA PRO A 393 11.08 27.13 17.15
C PRO A 393 9.86 27.82 16.53
N ASN A 394 9.35 27.28 15.42
CA ASN A 394 8.19 27.77 14.69
C ASN A 394 6.82 27.30 15.24
N THR A 395 6.79 26.51 16.32
CA THR A 395 5.54 26.01 16.92
C THR A 395 5.42 26.32 18.42
N ILE A 396 6.30 27.15 18.99
CA ILE A 396 6.20 27.56 20.41
C ILE A 396 4.93 28.39 20.62
N GLU A 397 4.59 29.27 19.69
CA GLU A 397 3.35 30.05 19.74
C GLU A 397 2.12 29.15 19.69
N ASP A 398 2.07 28.21 18.73
CA ASP A 398 1.01 27.20 18.65
C ASP A 398 0.86 26.39 19.96
N PHE A 399 1.98 26.08 20.62
CA PHE A 399 2.00 25.33 21.88
C PHE A 399 1.35 26.10 23.03
N TRP A 400 1.68 27.38 23.21
CA TRP A 400 1.04 28.22 24.23
C TRP A 400 -0.41 28.56 23.90
N ARG A 401 -0.72 28.77 22.62
CA ARG A 401 -2.09 28.91 22.13
C ARG A 401 -2.92 27.68 22.48
N MET A 402 -2.39 26.47 22.30
CA MET A 402 -3.04 25.23 22.71
C MET A 402 -3.29 25.20 24.23
N ILE A 403 -2.29 25.56 25.04
CA ILE A 403 -2.41 25.59 26.51
C ILE A 403 -3.53 26.51 26.95
N TRP A 404 -3.62 27.70 26.33
CA TRP A 404 -4.67 28.66 26.59
C TRP A 404 -6.06 28.15 26.16
N GLU A 405 -6.22 27.81 24.87
CA GLU A 405 -7.51 27.40 24.30
C GLU A 405 -8.09 26.12 24.93
N ARG A 406 -7.21 25.25 25.44
CA ARG A 406 -7.60 23.98 26.07
C ARG A 406 -7.63 24.07 27.60
N ASN A 407 -7.51 25.27 28.15
CA ASN A 407 -7.62 25.55 29.59
C ASN A 407 -6.72 24.60 30.40
N ILE A 408 -5.46 24.46 29.99
CA ILE A 408 -4.49 23.52 30.57
C ILE A 408 -3.82 24.19 31.77
N TYR A 409 -3.81 23.49 32.91
CA TYR A 409 -3.16 23.93 34.16
C TYR A 409 -1.90 23.13 34.48
N SER A 410 -1.71 21.97 33.85
CA SER A 410 -0.61 21.06 34.16
C SER A 410 0.10 20.59 32.91
N ILE A 411 1.42 20.79 32.89
CA ILE A 411 2.32 20.38 31.82
C ILE A 411 3.30 19.37 32.42
N VAL A 412 3.44 18.21 31.79
CA VAL A 412 4.40 17.18 32.14
C VAL A 412 5.43 17.06 31.03
N MET A 413 6.67 17.45 31.32
CA MET A 413 7.81 17.42 30.41
C MET A 413 8.75 16.27 30.79
N LEU A 414 8.92 15.30 29.90
CA LEU A 414 9.67 14.05 30.16
C LEU A 414 10.98 13.96 29.36
N THR A 415 11.59 15.09 29.03
CA THR A 415 12.85 15.15 28.25
C THR A 415 13.60 16.41 28.60
N LYS A 416 14.94 16.35 28.57
CA LYS A 416 15.76 17.57 28.58
C LYS A 416 15.63 18.27 27.23
N CYS A 417 15.89 19.58 27.18
CA CYS A 417 15.89 20.30 25.90
C CYS A 417 16.93 19.73 24.92
N VAL A 418 18.10 19.34 25.44
CA VAL A 418 19.20 18.74 24.68
C VAL A 418 19.60 17.42 25.34
N GLU A 419 19.66 16.36 24.54
CA GLU A 419 20.15 15.02 24.93
C GLU A 419 21.16 14.59 23.88
N GLN A 420 22.36 14.14 24.29
CA GLN A 420 23.45 13.76 23.38
C GLN A 420 23.76 14.79 22.27
N ALA A 421 23.83 16.07 22.64
CA ALA A 421 24.05 17.20 21.71
C ALA A 421 22.97 17.34 20.61
N ARG A 422 21.80 16.70 20.76
CA ARG A 422 20.66 16.85 19.86
C ARG A 422 19.51 17.54 20.57
N THR A 423 18.94 18.57 19.94
CA THR A 423 17.77 19.26 20.46
C THR A 423 16.54 18.35 20.40
N LYS A 424 16.02 18.00 21.58
CA LYS A 424 14.82 17.17 21.75
C LYS A 424 13.55 18.01 21.91
N CYS A 425 13.69 19.20 22.50
CA CYS A 425 12.60 20.13 22.78
C CYS A 425 13.19 21.54 22.84
N GLU A 426 12.52 22.54 22.26
CA GLU A 426 12.89 23.93 22.52
C GLU A 426 12.51 24.33 23.94
N GLN A 427 13.26 25.26 24.51
CA GLN A 427 12.84 25.94 25.74
C GLN A 427 11.68 26.89 25.40
N TYR A 428 10.47 26.43 25.66
CA TYR A 428 9.24 27.19 25.40
C TYR A 428 8.81 28.07 26.58
N TRP A 429 9.53 28.05 27.70
CA TRP A 429 9.22 28.88 28.88
C TRP A 429 10.23 30.03 29.04
N PRO A 430 9.82 31.17 29.63
CA PRO A 430 10.73 32.25 29.95
C PRO A 430 11.70 31.87 31.08
N ASP A 431 12.86 32.55 31.13
CA ASP A 431 13.71 32.56 32.32
C ASP A 431 13.15 33.59 33.33
N LYS A 432 13.80 34.76 33.48
CA LYS A 432 13.46 35.75 34.52
C LYS A 432 12.43 36.80 34.12
N GLN A 433 12.34 37.16 32.84
CA GLN A 433 11.39 38.17 32.35
C GLN A 433 10.20 37.50 31.67
N SER A 434 9.03 38.13 31.77
CA SER A 434 7.86 37.68 31.01
C SER A 434 8.17 37.66 29.52
N LYS A 435 7.63 36.67 28.82
CA LYS A 435 7.82 36.49 27.38
C LYS A 435 6.49 36.31 26.69
N THR A 436 6.35 37.01 25.56
CA THR A 436 5.15 36.96 24.73
C THR A 436 5.33 35.92 23.63
N TYR A 437 4.30 35.07 23.46
CA TYR A 437 4.18 34.05 22.43
C TYR A 437 2.85 34.27 21.70
N GLY A 438 2.88 34.97 20.58
CA GLY A 438 1.67 35.43 19.90
C GLY A 438 0.89 36.43 20.78
N ASP A 439 -0.37 36.10 21.09
CA ASP A 439 -1.22 36.86 22.00
C ASP A 439 -1.09 36.40 23.47
N ILE A 440 -0.31 35.36 23.77
CA ILE A 440 -0.16 34.82 25.12
C ILE A 440 1.10 35.37 25.80
N ILE A 441 0.94 35.93 27.00
CA ILE A 441 2.04 36.41 27.84
C ILE A 441 2.26 35.37 28.95
N VAL A 442 3.50 34.88 29.07
CA VAL A 442 3.86 33.89 30.07
C VAL A 442 4.89 34.50 31.01
N THR A 443 4.62 34.42 32.30
CA THR A 443 5.50 34.93 33.37
C THR A 443 5.84 33.80 34.32
N MET A 444 7.13 33.50 34.51
CA MET A 444 7.56 32.53 35.52
C MET A 444 7.41 33.13 36.92
N VAL A 445 6.65 32.45 37.78
CA VAL A 445 6.35 32.85 39.15
C VAL A 445 7.30 32.16 40.12
N SER A 446 7.54 30.86 39.93
CA SER A 446 8.41 30.07 40.79
C SER A 446 9.14 28.98 39.99
N GLU A 447 10.32 28.60 40.47
CA GLU A 447 11.07 27.45 39.97
C GLU A 447 11.70 26.71 41.17
N ILE A 448 11.43 25.41 41.25
CA ILE A 448 11.99 24.51 42.27
C ILE A 448 12.76 23.41 41.54
N VAL A 449 14.08 23.48 41.60
CA VAL A 449 14.98 22.49 40.97
C VAL A 449 15.35 21.42 41.99
N LEU A 450 14.98 20.17 41.70
CA LEU A 450 15.42 18.98 42.43
C LEU A 450 16.30 18.13 41.49
N PRO A 451 17.09 17.17 42.02
CA PRO A 451 17.91 16.30 41.16
C PRO A 451 17.07 15.53 40.14
N GLU A 452 15.91 15.03 40.56
CA GLU A 452 15.06 14.14 39.77
C GLU A 452 14.16 14.87 38.78
N TRP A 453 13.69 16.06 39.16
CA TRP A 453 12.78 16.89 38.38
C TRP A 453 12.84 18.37 38.77
N THR A 454 12.29 19.23 37.92
CA THR A 454 12.08 20.65 38.19
C THR A 454 10.60 20.99 38.12
N ILE A 455 10.09 21.78 39.06
CA ILE A 455 8.71 22.28 39.05
C ILE A 455 8.74 23.78 38.78
N ARG A 456 7.96 24.25 37.81
CA ARG A 456 7.82 25.68 37.48
C ARG A 456 6.37 26.10 37.54
N ASP A 457 6.07 27.22 38.17
CA ASP A 457 4.77 27.86 38.10
C ASP A 457 4.82 29.06 37.17
N PHE A 458 3.82 29.17 36.30
CA PHE A 458 3.64 30.27 35.38
C PHE A 458 2.30 30.95 35.58
N THR A 459 2.28 32.27 35.46
CA THR A 459 1.05 33.00 35.14
C THR A 459 0.97 33.11 33.62
N VAL A 460 -0.17 32.70 33.06
CA VAL A 460 -0.46 32.79 31.63
C VAL A 460 -1.61 33.77 31.46
N GLU A 461 -1.41 34.76 30.59
CA GLU A 461 -2.36 35.85 30.35
C GLU A 461 -2.58 36.00 28.86
N LYS A 462 -3.79 36.37 28.45
CA LYS A 462 -4.06 36.73 27.05
C LYS A 462 -4.03 38.24 26.87
N SER A 463 -3.28 38.68 25.87
CA SER A 463 -3.14 40.09 25.53
C SER A 463 -4.50 40.71 25.27
N ASN A 464 -4.73 41.90 25.84
CA ASN A 464 -5.97 42.66 25.73
C ASN A 464 -7.21 42.01 26.38
N THR A 465 -7.05 41.02 27.25
CA THR A 465 -8.12 40.54 28.14
C THR A 465 -7.65 40.57 29.60
N PRO A 466 -8.57 40.67 30.58
CA PRO A 466 -8.22 40.52 31.99
C PRO A 466 -8.13 39.06 32.42
N GLU A 467 -8.24 38.10 31.48
CA GLU A 467 -8.22 36.68 31.78
C GLU A 467 -6.78 36.22 32.04
N SER A 468 -6.58 35.51 33.13
CA SER A 468 -5.31 34.87 33.47
C SER A 468 -5.56 33.57 34.22
N HIS A 469 -4.65 32.60 34.08
CA HIS A 469 -4.65 31.41 34.91
C HIS A 469 -3.24 30.91 35.16
N THR A 470 -3.09 30.09 36.20
CA THR A 470 -1.79 29.51 36.58
C THR A 470 -1.58 28.19 35.84
N VAL A 471 -0.36 27.99 35.35
CA VAL A 471 0.07 26.74 34.73
C VAL A 471 1.31 26.24 35.44
N ARG A 472 1.26 25.00 35.94
CA ARG A 472 2.42 24.31 36.54
C ARG A 472 3.05 23.35 35.54
N GLN A 473 4.35 23.48 35.33
CA GLN A 473 5.16 22.52 34.59
C GLN A 473 5.92 21.62 35.56
N PHE A 474 5.75 20.32 35.38
CA PHE A 474 6.52 19.26 36.01
C PHE A 474 7.52 18.71 34.99
N HIS A 475 8.80 19.00 35.17
CA HIS A 475 9.87 18.63 34.25
C HIS A 475 10.72 17.50 34.85
N PHE A 476 10.47 16.26 34.42
CA PHE A 476 11.26 15.10 34.82
C PHE A 476 12.61 15.07 34.08
N THR A 477 13.69 15.33 34.81
CA THR A 477 15.05 15.53 34.26
C THR A 477 15.91 14.27 34.36
N SER A 478 15.47 13.26 35.10
CA SER A 478 16.25 12.04 35.36
C SER A 478 15.92 10.86 34.46
N TRP A 479 15.11 11.05 33.40
CA TRP A 479 14.94 10.00 32.41
C TRP A 479 16.21 9.87 31.56
N PRO A 480 16.83 8.68 31.46
CA PRO A 480 18.07 8.52 30.71
C PRO A 480 17.89 8.69 29.20
N ASP A 481 18.96 9.13 28.53
CA ASP A 481 18.99 9.34 27.07
C ASP A 481 18.79 8.02 26.29
N HIS A 482 19.20 6.88 26.88
CA HIS A 482 18.94 5.53 26.39
C HIS A 482 18.16 4.70 27.41
N GLY A 483 17.16 3.95 26.94
CA GLY A 483 16.40 3.03 27.77
C GLY A 483 15.36 3.70 28.68
N VAL A 484 15.24 3.15 29.88
CA VAL A 484 14.26 3.49 30.90
C VAL A 484 14.97 3.81 32.22
N PRO A 485 14.33 4.53 33.17
CA PRO A 485 14.90 4.72 34.49
C PRO A 485 15.30 3.39 35.14
N GLU A 486 16.42 3.38 35.90
CA GLU A 486 16.91 2.16 36.56
C GLU A 486 15.92 1.62 37.60
N THR A 487 15.17 2.52 38.24
CA THR A 487 14.16 2.19 39.24
C THR A 487 12.80 2.79 38.86
N THR A 488 11.73 2.15 39.31
CA THR A 488 10.35 2.53 38.97
C THR A 488 9.78 3.59 39.91
N ASP A 489 10.28 3.65 41.14
CA ASP A 489 9.84 4.51 42.23
C ASP A 489 9.89 6.00 41.86
N LEU A 490 10.94 6.45 41.19
CA LEU A 490 11.08 7.85 40.77
C LEU A 490 9.92 8.30 39.88
N LEU A 491 9.59 7.50 38.85
CA LEU A 491 8.51 7.86 37.94
C LEU A 491 7.13 7.70 38.59
N ILE A 492 6.94 6.70 39.46
CA ILE A 492 5.70 6.50 40.22
C ILE A 492 5.46 7.68 41.17
N ASN A 493 6.48 8.11 41.92
CA ASN A 493 6.41 9.26 42.83
C ASN A 493 6.16 10.56 42.07
N PHE A 494 6.84 10.75 40.94
CA PHE A 494 6.59 11.89 40.05
C PHE A 494 5.15 11.92 39.54
N ARG A 495 4.61 10.76 39.14
CA ARG A 495 3.20 10.64 38.75
C ARG A 495 2.27 11.00 39.90
N HIS A 496 2.52 10.55 41.13
CA HIS A 496 1.68 10.91 42.29
C HIS A 496 1.65 12.42 42.53
N LEU A 497 2.82 13.07 42.46
CA LEU A 497 2.95 14.53 42.56
C LEU A 497 2.10 15.25 41.48
N VAL A 498 2.19 14.79 40.22
CA VAL A 498 1.40 15.36 39.11
C VAL A 498 -0.09 15.13 39.34
N HIS A 499 -0.49 13.92 39.73
CA HIS A 499 -1.89 13.55 39.93
C HIS A 499 -2.53 14.34 41.07
N GLU A 500 -1.83 14.49 42.20
CA GLU A 500 -2.28 15.28 43.35
C GLU A 500 -2.57 16.73 42.97
N TYR A 501 -1.67 17.37 42.22
CA TYR A 501 -1.92 18.73 41.71
C TYR A 501 -3.05 18.76 40.68
N SER A 502 -3.05 17.81 39.74
CA SER A 502 -4.00 17.79 38.63
C SER A 502 -5.45 17.53 39.07
N SER A 503 -5.64 16.80 40.17
CA SER A 503 -6.96 16.57 40.78
C SER A 503 -7.63 17.83 41.33
N GLN A 504 -6.87 18.92 41.53
CA GLN A 504 -7.36 20.21 42.00
C GLN A 504 -7.77 21.13 40.84
N ASN A 505 -7.44 20.76 39.60
CA ASN A 505 -7.77 21.52 38.40
C ASN A 505 -9.25 21.35 38.01
N PRO A 506 -9.80 22.23 37.15
CA PRO A 506 -11.14 22.03 36.59
C PRO A 506 -11.30 20.67 35.91
N ILE A 507 -12.46 20.03 36.07
CA ILE A 507 -12.77 18.66 35.59
C ILE A 507 -12.47 18.49 34.08
N ASP A 508 -12.73 19.52 33.28
CA ASP A 508 -12.54 19.49 31.83
C ASP A 508 -11.12 19.89 31.38
N SER A 509 -10.16 20.06 32.30
CA SER A 509 -8.77 20.44 32.00
C SER A 509 -7.90 19.20 31.72
N PRO A 510 -7.43 19.00 30.48
CA PRO A 510 -6.49 17.92 30.19
C PRO A 510 -5.10 18.23 30.74
N THR A 511 -4.41 17.21 31.25
CA THR A 511 -2.98 17.31 31.53
C THR A 511 -2.20 17.19 30.23
N LEU A 512 -1.39 18.19 29.90
CA LEU A 512 -0.51 18.15 28.73
C LEU A 512 0.74 17.34 29.07
N VAL A 513 1.03 16.29 28.32
CA VAL A 513 2.23 15.45 28.51
C VAL A 513 3.04 15.47 27.22
N HIS A 514 4.34 15.76 27.32
CA HIS A 514 5.24 15.75 26.18
C HIS A 514 6.63 15.21 26.52
N CYS A 515 7.33 14.77 25.49
CA CYS A 515 8.76 14.48 25.53
C CYS A 515 9.37 15.12 24.28
N SER A 516 10.14 14.37 23.49
CA SER A 516 10.61 14.84 22.19
C SER A 516 9.56 14.61 21.10
N ALA A 517 9.24 13.34 20.80
CA ALA A 517 8.22 12.98 19.81
C ALA A 517 6.79 12.97 20.38
N GLY A 518 6.65 12.97 21.71
CA GLY A 518 5.35 12.89 22.37
C GLY A 518 4.71 11.50 22.32
N VAL A 519 5.51 10.42 22.28
CA VAL A 519 4.99 9.04 22.12
C VAL A 519 5.61 8.03 23.09
N GLY A 520 6.94 7.97 23.21
CA GLY A 520 7.63 6.97 24.05
C GLY A 520 7.45 7.20 25.55
N ARG A 521 8.27 8.11 26.11
CA ARG A 521 8.20 8.49 27.55
C ARG A 521 6.82 9.03 27.92
N THR A 522 6.22 9.85 27.02
CA THR A 522 4.85 10.36 27.14
C THR A 522 3.82 9.24 27.28
N GLY A 523 3.84 8.24 26.39
CA GLY A 523 2.90 7.12 26.48
C GLY A 523 3.15 6.25 27.71
N THR A 524 4.42 6.12 28.13
CA THR A 524 4.79 5.39 29.34
C THR A 524 4.20 6.06 30.59
N PHE A 525 4.36 7.37 30.75
CA PHE A 525 3.79 8.11 31.87
C PHE A 525 2.25 8.02 31.91
N ILE A 526 1.59 8.24 30.77
CA ILE A 526 0.11 8.17 30.70
C ILE A 526 -0.38 6.75 31.00
N ALA A 527 0.31 5.71 30.51
CA ALA A 527 -0.04 4.33 30.79
C ALA A 527 0.07 4.01 32.29
N ILE A 528 1.16 4.41 32.96
CA ILE A 528 1.32 4.20 34.42
C ILE A 528 0.19 4.87 35.18
N ASP A 529 -0.17 6.10 34.80
CA ASP A 529 -1.23 6.83 35.49
C ASP A 529 -2.57 6.10 35.42
N ARG A 530 -2.93 5.58 34.25
CA ARG A 530 -4.12 4.76 34.03
C ARG A 530 -4.07 3.43 34.78
N LEU A 531 -2.93 2.75 34.74
CA LEU A 531 -2.75 1.43 35.34
C LEU A 531 -2.85 1.49 36.87
N ILE A 532 -2.29 2.53 37.51
CA ILE A 532 -2.45 2.71 38.95
C ILE A 532 -3.92 2.93 39.32
N GLN A 533 -4.65 3.78 38.58
CA GLN A 533 -6.09 3.97 38.82
C GLN A 533 -6.88 2.68 38.60
N GLN A 534 -6.54 1.89 37.57
CA GLN A 534 -7.17 0.58 37.33
C GLN A 534 -6.92 -0.40 38.48
N ILE A 535 -5.69 -0.45 39.02
CA ILE A 535 -5.36 -1.27 40.19
C ILE A 535 -6.17 -0.83 41.41
N GLU A 536 -6.23 0.48 41.66
CA GLU A 536 -6.92 1.07 42.83
C GLU A 536 -8.44 0.87 42.78
N MET A 537 -9.04 0.97 41.59
CA MET A 537 -10.50 0.98 41.41
C MET A 537 -11.09 -0.40 41.07
N GLU A 538 -10.39 -1.22 40.29
CA GLU A 538 -10.91 -2.50 39.77
C GLU A 538 -10.19 -3.73 40.34
N ASN A 539 -9.03 -3.54 40.99
CA ASN A 539 -8.14 -4.63 41.39
C ASN A 539 -7.74 -5.55 40.21
N THR A 540 -7.66 -4.95 39.02
CA THR A 540 -7.22 -5.57 37.75
C THR A 540 -6.16 -4.70 37.08
N VAL A 541 -5.45 -5.28 36.11
CA VAL A 541 -4.43 -4.62 35.30
C VAL A 541 -4.59 -5.09 33.86
N ASP A 542 -4.57 -4.17 32.91
CA ASP A 542 -4.52 -4.48 31.49
C ASP A 542 -3.48 -3.62 30.77
N VAL A 543 -2.19 -3.92 30.96
CA VAL A 543 -1.08 -3.15 30.33
C VAL A 543 -1.21 -3.17 28.81
N TYR A 544 -1.48 -4.34 28.22
CA TYR A 544 -1.71 -4.49 26.79
C TYR A 544 -2.87 -3.62 26.30
N GLY A 545 -4.04 -3.72 26.93
CA GLY A 545 -5.25 -2.98 26.55
C GLY A 545 -5.08 -1.47 26.69
N VAL A 546 -4.41 -1.01 27.76
CA VAL A 546 -4.07 0.41 27.93
C VAL A 546 -3.19 0.88 26.79
N VAL A 547 -2.07 0.20 26.49
CA VAL A 547 -1.17 0.64 25.41
C VAL A 547 -1.85 0.56 24.04
N TYR A 548 -2.67 -0.46 23.80
CA TYR A 548 -3.49 -0.57 22.59
C TYR A 548 -4.39 0.65 22.42
N ASP A 549 -5.13 1.03 23.47
CA ASP A 549 -6.01 2.20 23.45
C ASP A 549 -5.25 3.51 23.25
N LEU A 550 -4.09 3.67 23.89
CA LEU A 550 -3.20 4.81 23.62
C LEU A 550 -2.78 4.86 22.14
N ARG A 551 -2.42 3.72 21.54
CA ARG A 551 -2.04 3.62 20.12
C ARG A 551 -3.20 3.83 19.16
N MET A 552 -4.45 3.68 19.59
CA MET A 552 -5.61 4.06 18.77
C MET A 552 -5.78 5.59 18.67
N HIS A 553 -5.21 6.35 19.60
CA HIS A 553 -5.31 7.80 19.66
C HIS A 553 -4.06 8.54 19.19
N ARG A 554 -2.86 7.96 19.30
CA ARG A 554 -1.62 8.55 18.78
C ARG A 554 -0.64 7.44 18.38
N PRO A 555 0.11 7.55 17.27
CA PRO A 555 1.00 6.47 16.85
C PRO A 555 2.11 6.22 17.87
N LEU A 556 2.59 4.97 17.93
CA LEU A 556 3.82 4.58 18.64
C LEU A 556 3.85 4.90 20.14
N MET A 557 2.69 5.12 20.79
CA MET A 557 2.61 5.29 22.24
C MET A 557 3.26 4.09 22.93
N VAL A 558 4.20 4.36 23.85
CA VAL A 558 5.14 3.35 24.39
C VAL A 558 6.01 2.79 23.24
N GLN A 559 7.08 3.50 22.91
CA GLN A 559 7.76 3.40 21.62
C GLN A 559 8.78 2.26 21.53
N THR A 560 9.26 1.74 22.67
CA THR A 560 10.22 0.64 22.71
C THR A 560 9.72 -0.49 23.59
N GLU A 561 10.23 -1.70 23.34
CA GLU A 561 9.98 -2.87 24.18
C GLU A 561 10.44 -2.61 25.63
N ASP A 562 11.62 -2.01 25.83
CA ASP A 562 12.10 -1.64 27.17
C ASP A 562 11.11 -0.79 27.96
N GLN A 563 10.41 0.14 27.29
CA GLN A 563 9.37 0.95 27.92
C GLN A 563 8.15 0.11 28.30
N TYR A 564 7.79 -0.87 27.47
CA TYR A 564 6.68 -1.78 27.75
C TYR A 564 7.00 -2.75 28.90
N VAL A 565 8.22 -3.27 28.95
CA VAL A 565 8.72 -4.07 30.08
C VAL A 565 8.76 -3.21 31.35
N PHE A 566 9.24 -1.98 31.25
CA PHE A 566 9.27 -1.03 32.36
C PHE A 566 7.87 -0.71 32.91
N LEU A 567 6.84 -0.59 32.05
CA LEU A 567 5.45 -0.46 32.50
C LEU A 567 5.01 -1.64 33.37
N ASN A 568 5.31 -2.86 32.93
CA ASN A 568 5.01 -4.06 33.68
C ASN A 568 5.79 -4.12 35.00
N GLN A 569 7.05 -3.66 35.01
CA GLN A 569 7.85 -3.55 36.22
C GLN A 569 7.26 -2.54 37.20
N CYS A 570 6.82 -1.36 36.72
CA CYS A 570 6.10 -0.38 37.53
C CYS A 570 4.88 -1.01 38.20
N VAL A 571 4.04 -1.72 37.42
CA VAL A 571 2.85 -2.40 37.96
C VAL A 571 3.23 -3.42 39.03
N MET A 572 4.26 -4.24 38.79
CA MET A 572 4.73 -5.23 39.77
C MET A 572 5.15 -4.56 41.08
N ASP A 573 5.88 -3.46 41.00
CA ASP A 573 6.38 -2.72 42.17
C ASP A 573 5.25 -2.00 42.93
N ILE A 574 4.26 -1.46 42.22
CA ILE A 574 3.03 -0.89 42.81
C ILE A 574 2.27 -1.98 43.60
N ILE A 575 2.06 -3.14 42.99
CA ILE A 575 1.33 -4.25 43.61
C ILE A 575 2.08 -4.77 44.85
N ARG A 576 3.41 -4.88 44.78
CA ARG A 576 4.24 -5.24 45.94
C ARG A 576 4.12 -4.22 47.07
N SER A 577 4.28 -2.93 46.75
CA SER A 577 4.15 -1.85 47.74
C SER A 577 2.78 -1.85 48.43
N GLN A 578 1.70 -2.14 47.71
CA GLN A 578 0.36 -2.27 48.30
C GLN A 578 0.22 -3.49 49.23
N LYS A 579 0.82 -4.63 48.88
CA LYS A 579 0.87 -5.82 49.75
C LYS A 579 1.65 -5.55 51.03
N ASP A 580 2.78 -4.87 50.94
CA ASP A 580 3.63 -4.54 52.08
C ASP A 580 2.90 -3.57 53.03
N LYS A 581 2.31 -2.49 52.52
CA LYS A 581 1.48 -1.56 53.31
C LYS A 581 0.32 -2.25 54.02
N LYS A 582 -0.37 -3.19 53.34
CA LYS A 582 -1.46 -3.96 53.94
C LYS A 582 -0.96 -4.89 55.05
N THR A 583 0.21 -5.50 54.85
CA THR A 583 0.86 -6.37 55.85
C THR A 583 1.29 -5.56 57.07
N ASP A 584 1.89 -4.39 56.88
CA ASP A 584 2.27 -3.47 57.97
C ASP A 584 1.06 -2.98 58.76
N LEU A 585 -0.06 -2.63 58.10
CA LEU A 585 -1.31 -2.28 58.77
C LEU A 585 -1.89 -3.45 59.59
N ILE A 586 -1.78 -4.69 59.10
CA ILE A 586 -2.19 -5.88 59.84
C ILE A 586 -1.30 -6.07 61.07
N TYR A 587 0.01 -5.94 60.94
CA TYR A 587 0.95 -6.03 62.07
C TYR A 587 0.75 -4.89 63.08
N GLN A 588 0.50 -3.66 62.63
CA GLN A 588 0.19 -2.52 63.50
C GLN A 588 -1.14 -2.72 64.23
N ASN A 589 -2.19 -3.20 63.55
CA ASN A 589 -3.47 -3.52 64.19
C ASN A 589 -3.34 -4.69 65.17
N THR A 590 -2.57 -5.73 64.85
CA THR A 590 -2.34 -6.88 65.74
C THR A 590 -1.52 -6.47 66.97
N THR A 591 -0.54 -5.58 66.78
CA THR A 591 0.24 -5.00 67.88
C THR A 591 -0.62 -4.06 68.75
N ALA A 592 -1.50 -3.26 68.14
CA ALA A 592 -2.46 -2.44 68.87
C ALA A 592 -3.45 -3.30 69.67
N MET A 593 -3.97 -4.40 69.10
CA MET A 593 -4.82 -5.35 69.81
C MET A 593 -4.08 -6.03 70.99
N ALA A 594 -2.80 -6.39 70.82
CA ALA A 594 -1.97 -6.92 71.91
C ALA A 594 -1.67 -5.88 73.02
N ILE A 595 -1.72 -4.57 72.72
CA ILE A 595 -1.61 -3.50 73.73
C ILE A 595 -2.93 -3.33 74.49
N TYR A 596 -4.08 -3.47 73.83
CA TYR A 596 -5.39 -3.43 74.48
C TYR A 596 -5.72 -4.70 75.29
N GLU A 597 -5.12 -5.85 74.96
CA GLU A 597 -5.24 -7.07 75.78
C GLU A 597 -4.41 -7.04 77.07
N ASN A 598 -3.52 -6.04 77.25
CA ASN A 598 -2.74 -5.85 78.48
C ASN A 598 -3.30 -4.78 79.44
N VAL A 599 -4.50 -4.24 79.17
CA VAL A 599 -5.21 -3.40 80.15
C VAL A 599 -6.28 -4.24 80.83
N THR A 600 -5.91 -4.82 81.98
CA THR A 600 -6.89 -5.42 82.90
C THR A 600 -7.94 -4.38 83.30
N PRO A 601 -9.24 -4.66 83.11
CA PRO A 601 -10.29 -3.76 83.59
C PRO A 601 -10.41 -3.87 85.11
N GLY A 602 -10.21 -2.75 85.81
CA GLY A 602 -10.54 -2.62 87.23
C GLY A 602 -12.06 -2.77 87.45
N PRO A 603 -12.50 -3.35 88.58
CA PRO A 603 -13.91 -3.68 88.79
C PRO A 603 -14.69 -2.43 89.21
N GLY A 604 -15.67 -2.01 88.41
CA GLY A 604 -16.66 -1.04 88.87
C GLY A 604 -17.59 -0.52 87.79
N PHE A 605 -18.90 -0.74 88.01
CA PHE A 605 -20.06 -0.16 87.31
C PHE A 605 -20.34 -0.72 85.90
N GLY A 606 -21.55 -1.11 85.50
CA GLY A 606 -22.88 -1.07 86.09
C GLY A 606 -23.86 -1.47 84.97
N LYS A 607 -24.88 -2.28 85.30
CA LYS A 607 -25.89 -2.80 84.38
C LYS A 607 -26.62 -1.70 83.58
N ALA A 608 -26.95 -1.98 82.32
CA ALA A 608 -28.27 -1.66 81.76
C ALA A 608 -28.59 -2.52 80.53
N ASN A 609 -29.67 -3.30 80.66
CA ASN A 609 -30.43 -3.91 79.57
C ASN A 609 -31.11 -2.83 78.71
N GLY A 610 -31.41 -3.14 77.44
CA GLY A 610 -32.42 -2.38 76.70
C GLY A 610 -32.52 -2.71 75.22
N TYR A 611 -33.58 -3.40 74.85
CA TYR A 611 -33.97 -3.90 73.53
C TYR A 611 -34.56 -2.84 72.56
N HIS A 612 -34.65 -3.26 71.28
CA HIS A 612 -35.56 -2.83 70.19
C HIS A 612 -35.28 -1.45 69.57
N THR A 613 -35.22 -1.27 68.24
CA THR A 613 -35.87 -1.95 67.10
C THR A 613 -34.99 -1.83 65.85
#